data_AF-A0A6B3AN73-F1
#
_entry.id   AF-A0A6B3AN73-F1
#
_cell.length_a   1.000
_cell.length_b   1.000
_cell.length_c   1.000
_cell.angle_alpha   90.00
_cell.angle_beta   90.00
_cell.angle_gamma   90.00
#
_symmetry.space_group_name_H-M   'P 1'
#
loop_
_entity.id
_entity.type
_entity.pdbx_description
1 polymer ?
#
loop_
_entity_poly.entity_id
_entity_poly.type
_entity_poly.pdbx_seq_one_letter_code
_entity_poly.pdbx_strand_id
1 'polypeptide(L)'
;MEKKNRRRKSHAERERIKAKKAASGASYTSAQSGTVHRHRGPEIGPVDGSGFGANRQADMQTASALIGACVEKCRPCQASLADKVLAGDRLVIASLAGSVYSLLPSPGSACSPATQRFHAVAHDTARPGYGPAVLAAVEELNAEDLEALLEDTLDLWAAAAGTAPAAEAGTPDRETDAKEEEAHRYAAASGTAYLMSAGMDQLLSVEEMQGLVEHAEKSAGAGDPVVCFLCDEPIDVAAESEVHVGLSTRTLTVDGRELDAVQPVWTHSGCGRTRIWPWPELMAERQRRGLYVAPDDRQPEKPATQGPRNADYTHFSVARQPGGGMVPLVLVEPGEHDEHGIEGHLAARLSEGFKPVDLTGATPFPVLDGWHLRCERGRMVSVMRAGGGAWYRQEGGYATPGNWRQAARQRKALLLVVPAGTVGDRQGDDWLTAVSRAAEAGHVLGGLVAVRGTLS
;
A
#
# COMPACT_ATOMS: atom_id res chain seq x y z
N MET A 1 -48.04 -43.99 39.68
CA MET A 1 -47.09 -43.01 40.24
C MET A 1 -45.68 -43.53 40.03
N GLU A 2 -45.07 -43.17 38.90
CA GLU A 2 -43.72 -43.62 38.56
C GLU A 2 -42.73 -42.52 38.99
N LYS A 3 -41.98 -42.77 40.06
CA LYS A 3 -40.94 -41.87 40.57
C LYS A 3 -39.81 -41.81 39.55
N LYS A 4 -39.80 -40.79 38.68
CA LYS A 4 -38.68 -40.47 37.78
C LYS A 4 -37.42 -40.22 38.62
N ASN A 5 -36.52 -41.19 38.63
CA ASN A 5 -35.19 -41.13 39.21
C ASN A 5 -34.39 -40.00 38.54
N ARG A 6 -34.33 -38.84 39.19
CA ARG A 6 -33.49 -37.70 38.78
C ARG A 6 -32.03 -38.06 39.09
N ARG A 7 -31.40 -38.81 38.18
CA ARG A 7 -30.00 -39.25 38.28
C ARG A 7 -29.13 -38.00 38.49
N ARG A 8 -28.55 -37.83 39.68
CA ARG A 8 -27.65 -36.71 39.99
C ARG A 8 -26.41 -36.87 39.09
N LYS A 9 -26.22 -35.93 38.16
CA LYS A 9 -25.02 -35.88 37.31
C LYS A 9 -23.76 -35.92 38.16
N SER A 10 -22.79 -36.73 37.74
CA SER A 10 -21.49 -36.85 38.43
C SER A 10 -20.75 -35.51 38.41
N HIS A 11 -19.84 -35.30 39.37
CA HIS A 11 -19.03 -34.08 39.46
C HIS A 11 -18.28 -33.81 38.14
N ALA A 12 -17.70 -34.85 37.53
CA ALA A 12 -16.99 -34.76 36.26
C ALA A 12 -17.88 -34.34 35.08
N GLU A 13 -19.15 -34.79 35.03
CA GLU A 13 -20.08 -34.39 33.97
C GLU A 13 -20.50 -32.92 34.11
N ARG A 14 -20.67 -32.44 35.34
CA ARG A 14 -20.94 -31.01 35.61
C ARG A 14 -19.75 -30.14 35.21
N GLU A 15 -18.53 -30.55 35.52
CA GLU A 15 -17.32 -29.83 35.09
C GLU A 15 -17.16 -29.81 33.57
N ARG A 16 -17.46 -30.91 32.86
CA ARG A 16 -17.48 -30.90 31.37
C ARG A 16 -18.53 -29.94 30.79
N ILE A 17 -19.72 -29.87 31.38
CA ILE A 17 -20.77 -28.95 30.93
C ILE A 17 -20.36 -27.50 31.21
N LYS A 18 -19.72 -27.22 32.35
CA LYS A 18 -19.16 -25.90 32.66
C LYS A 18 -18.04 -25.51 31.69
N ALA A 19 -17.11 -26.43 31.38
CA ALA A 19 -16.05 -26.20 30.40
C ALA A 19 -16.61 -25.93 29.00
N LYS A 20 -17.63 -26.69 28.55
CA LYS A 20 -18.34 -26.42 27.29
C LYS A 20 -19.02 -25.06 27.29
N LYS A 21 -19.71 -24.69 28.37
CA LYS A 21 -20.33 -23.37 28.55
C LYS A 21 -19.29 -22.24 28.49
N ALA A 22 -18.13 -22.45 29.11
CA ALA A 22 -17.03 -21.50 29.14
C ALA A 22 -16.47 -21.26 27.73
N ALA A 23 -16.16 -22.33 26.99
CA ALA A 23 -15.57 -22.27 25.66
C ALA A 23 -16.49 -21.68 24.57
N SER A 24 -17.82 -21.74 24.74
CA SER A 24 -18.75 -21.41 23.66
C SER A 24 -19.66 -20.21 23.89
N GLY A 25 -19.67 -19.63 25.09
CA GLY A 25 -20.65 -18.56 25.42
C GLY A 25 -22.10 -19.06 25.57
N ALA A 26 -22.35 -20.37 25.59
CA ALA A 26 -23.73 -20.86 25.59
C ALA A 26 -24.40 -20.74 26.97
N SER A 27 -25.74 -20.72 27.01
CA SER A 27 -26.48 -20.89 28.27
C SER A 27 -26.16 -22.25 28.91
N TYR A 28 -26.29 -22.38 30.24
CA TYR A 28 -26.07 -23.67 30.92
C TYR A 28 -27.01 -24.77 30.38
N THR A 29 -28.25 -24.40 30.04
CA THR A 29 -29.26 -25.30 29.47
C THR A 29 -28.83 -25.81 28.10
N SER A 30 -28.30 -24.93 27.23
CA SER A 30 -27.76 -25.27 25.90
C SER A 30 -26.48 -26.13 26.00
N ALA A 31 -25.61 -25.83 26.97
CA ALA A 31 -24.43 -26.64 27.27
C ALA A 31 -24.77 -28.04 27.82
N GLN A 32 -25.87 -28.13 28.56
CA GLN A 32 -26.40 -29.38 29.11
C GLN A 32 -27.15 -30.21 28.07
N SER A 33 -27.85 -29.59 27.11
CA SER A 33 -28.57 -30.26 26.01
C SER A 33 -27.69 -30.64 24.82
N GLY A 34 -26.46 -30.11 24.75
CA GLY A 34 -25.51 -30.42 23.67
C GLY A 34 -25.70 -29.58 22.41
N THR A 35 -26.58 -28.58 22.42
CA THR A 35 -26.85 -27.66 21.31
C THR A 35 -25.93 -26.44 21.38
N VAL A 36 -24.64 -26.70 21.59
CA VAL A 36 -23.62 -25.66 21.77
C VAL A 36 -23.06 -25.26 20.41
N HIS A 37 -23.23 -23.99 20.03
CA HIS A 37 -22.59 -23.46 18.84
C HIS A 37 -21.07 -23.39 19.05
N ARG A 38 -20.31 -23.73 18.01
CA ARG A 38 -18.86 -23.58 17.96
C ARG A 38 -18.55 -22.75 16.73
N HIS A 39 -17.87 -21.64 16.95
CA HIS A 39 -17.47 -20.74 15.89
C HIS A 39 -15.96 -20.87 15.69
N ARG A 40 -15.52 -21.00 14.44
CA ARG A 40 -14.09 -21.15 14.14
C ARG A 40 -13.49 -19.77 13.90
N GLY A 41 -12.90 -19.19 14.94
CA GLY A 41 -12.12 -17.96 14.84
C GLY A 41 -10.65 -18.19 14.45
N PRO A 42 -9.88 -17.12 14.24
CA PRO A 42 -8.45 -17.22 14.00
C PRO A 42 -7.75 -17.90 15.18
N GLU A 43 -6.75 -18.73 14.92
CA GLU A 43 -5.96 -19.40 15.96
C GLU A 43 -4.98 -18.39 16.58
N ILE A 44 -5.46 -17.65 17.60
CA ILE A 44 -4.65 -16.70 18.36
C ILE A 44 -4.08 -17.42 19.58
N GLY A 45 -2.75 -17.53 19.64
CA GLY A 45 -2.05 -18.08 20.80
C GLY A 45 -2.17 -17.17 22.03
N PRO A 46 -1.77 -17.65 23.24
CA PRO A 46 -1.68 -16.80 24.41
C PRO A 46 -0.79 -15.59 24.16
N VAL A 47 -1.19 -14.43 24.65
CA VAL A 47 -0.41 -13.19 24.52
C VAL A 47 0.53 -13.07 25.71
N ASP A 48 1.82 -12.88 25.44
CA ASP A 48 2.81 -12.54 26.46
C ASP A 48 2.71 -11.05 26.82
N GLY A 49 2.37 -10.76 28.08
CA GLY A 49 2.23 -9.41 28.58
C GLY A 49 3.54 -8.65 28.69
N SER A 50 4.71 -9.29 28.54
CA SER A 50 6.02 -8.63 28.65
C SER A 50 6.16 -7.43 27.70
N GLY A 51 5.66 -7.55 26.46
CA GLY A 51 5.60 -6.47 25.48
C GLY A 51 4.66 -5.33 25.88
N PHE A 52 3.72 -5.58 26.79
CA PHE A 52 2.80 -4.62 27.39
C PHE A 52 3.23 -4.16 28.80
N GLY A 53 4.45 -4.49 29.24
CA GLY A 53 4.93 -4.15 30.59
C GLY A 53 4.24 -4.94 31.71
N ALA A 54 3.51 -6.01 31.38
CA ALA A 54 2.81 -6.86 32.33
C ALA A 54 3.53 -8.19 32.53
N ASN A 55 3.74 -8.62 33.78
CA ASN A 55 4.35 -9.92 34.09
C ASN A 55 3.29 -11.03 34.19
N ARG A 56 2.45 -11.16 33.15
CA ARG A 56 1.39 -12.17 33.05
C ARG A 56 1.10 -12.50 31.58
N GLN A 57 0.49 -13.66 31.35
CA GLN A 57 -0.01 -14.04 30.02
C GLN A 57 -1.54 -14.01 30.01
N ALA A 58 -2.12 -13.62 28.87
CA ALA A 58 -3.55 -13.65 28.65
C ALA A 58 -3.95 -14.78 27.69
N ASP A 59 -4.99 -15.52 28.04
CA ASP A 59 -5.58 -16.55 27.18
C ASP A 59 -6.53 -15.93 26.14
N MET A 60 -6.21 -16.12 24.86
CA MET A 60 -6.95 -15.57 23.74
C MET A 60 -8.06 -16.49 23.21
N GLN A 61 -8.28 -17.67 23.81
CA GLN A 61 -9.30 -18.62 23.33
C GLN A 61 -10.71 -18.03 23.29
N THR A 62 -11.09 -17.25 24.31
CA THR A 62 -12.42 -16.63 24.37
C THR A 62 -12.55 -15.51 23.32
N ALA A 63 -11.48 -14.73 23.11
CA ALA A 63 -11.40 -13.69 22.07
C ALA A 63 -11.46 -14.27 20.65
N SER A 64 -10.71 -15.35 20.38
CA SER A 64 -10.77 -16.08 19.11
C SER A 64 -12.19 -16.59 18.83
N ALA A 65 -12.83 -17.24 19.81
CA ALA A 65 -14.21 -17.70 19.67
C ALA A 65 -15.20 -16.53 19.45
N LEU A 66 -14.96 -15.38 20.06
CA LEU A 66 -15.76 -14.16 19.88
C LEU A 66 -15.63 -13.62 18.45
N ILE A 67 -14.41 -13.54 17.90
CA ILE A 67 -14.18 -13.15 16.50
C ILE A 67 -14.90 -14.13 15.56
N GLY A 68 -14.76 -15.44 15.78
CA GLY A 68 -15.48 -16.45 14.97
C GLY A 68 -17.01 -16.26 15.04
N ALA A 69 -17.56 -16.00 16.22
CA ALA A 69 -18.99 -15.73 16.39
C ALA A 69 -19.43 -14.45 15.67
N CYS A 70 -18.57 -13.43 15.63
CA CYS A 70 -18.79 -12.19 14.91
C CYS A 70 -18.79 -12.40 13.39
N VAL A 71 -17.79 -13.12 12.85
CA VAL A 71 -17.69 -13.50 11.42
C VAL A 71 -18.92 -14.30 10.98
N GLU A 72 -19.36 -15.25 11.79
CA GLU A 72 -20.56 -16.07 11.53
C GLU A 72 -21.88 -15.34 11.87
N LYS A 73 -21.82 -14.08 12.31
CA LYS A 73 -22.97 -13.22 12.66
C LYS A 73 -23.91 -13.82 13.73
N CYS A 74 -23.37 -14.64 14.64
CA CYS A 74 -24.14 -15.30 15.70
C CYS A 74 -24.29 -14.40 16.93
N ARG A 75 -25.24 -13.45 16.89
CA ARG A 75 -25.48 -12.45 17.94
C ARG A 75 -25.61 -13.00 19.38
N PRO A 76 -26.30 -14.12 19.66
CA PRO A 76 -26.38 -14.65 21.02
C PRO A 76 -25.03 -15.11 21.58
N CYS A 77 -24.17 -15.69 20.73
CA CYS A 77 -22.83 -16.12 21.13
C CYS A 77 -21.88 -14.93 21.21
N GLN A 78 -21.99 -13.97 20.29
CA GLN A 78 -21.25 -12.70 20.34
C GLN A 78 -21.49 -11.98 21.67
N ALA A 79 -22.75 -11.75 22.05
CA ALA A 79 -23.09 -11.07 23.30
C ALA A 79 -22.51 -11.81 24.53
N SER A 80 -22.75 -13.12 24.65
CA SER A 80 -22.24 -13.87 25.80
C SER A 80 -20.71 -14.02 25.83
N LEU A 81 -20.03 -14.00 24.69
CA LEU A 81 -18.57 -14.07 24.63
C LEU A 81 -17.95 -12.68 24.85
N ALA A 82 -18.59 -11.61 24.37
CA ALA A 82 -18.20 -10.22 24.64
C ALA A 82 -18.27 -9.94 26.15
N ASP A 83 -19.35 -10.31 26.83
CA ASP A 83 -19.47 -10.21 28.29
C ASP A 83 -18.28 -10.85 29.03
N LYS A 84 -17.81 -12.01 28.53
CA LYS A 84 -16.68 -12.73 29.14
C LYS A 84 -15.34 -12.07 28.85
N VAL A 85 -15.15 -11.52 27.64
CA VAL A 85 -13.94 -10.78 27.29
C VAL A 85 -13.87 -9.49 28.10
N LEU A 86 -14.98 -8.75 28.23
CA LEU A 86 -15.09 -7.52 29.03
C LEU A 86 -14.86 -7.76 30.53
N ALA A 87 -15.34 -8.89 31.06
CA ALA A 87 -15.11 -9.30 32.44
C ALA A 87 -13.74 -9.97 32.70
N GLY A 88 -12.95 -10.21 31.63
CA GLY A 88 -11.67 -10.92 31.66
C GLY A 88 -10.46 -10.01 31.86
N ASP A 89 -9.29 -10.48 31.43
CA ASP A 89 -8.04 -9.70 31.47
C ASP A 89 -8.05 -8.63 30.38
N ARG A 90 -7.79 -7.37 30.77
CA ARG A 90 -7.70 -6.22 29.85
C ARG A 90 -6.58 -6.36 28.83
N LEU A 91 -5.57 -7.18 29.09
CA LEU A 91 -4.52 -7.53 28.13
C LEU A 91 -5.08 -8.18 26.86
N VAL A 92 -6.20 -8.91 26.94
CA VAL A 92 -6.89 -9.47 25.76
C VAL A 92 -7.39 -8.35 24.85
N ILE A 93 -8.08 -7.35 25.42
CA ILE A 93 -8.65 -6.23 24.65
C ILE A 93 -7.54 -5.33 24.12
N ALA A 94 -6.52 -5.05 24.93
CA ALA A 94 -5.34 -4.29 24.52
C ALA A 94 -4.61 -4.95 23.35
N SER A 95 -4.46 -6.28 23.36
CA SER A 95 -3.87 -7.01 22.24
C SER A 95 -4.77 -7.01 21.01
N LEU A 96 -6.07 -7.26 21.15
CA LEU A 96 -7.00 -7.29 20.01
C LEU A 96 -7.09 -5.92 19.32
N ALA A 97 -7.36 -4.87 20.10
CA ALA A 97 -7.53 -3.53 19.59
C ALA A 97 -6.19 -2.95 19.13
N GLY A 98 -5.11 -3.19 19.89
CA GLY A 98 -3.75 -2.76 19.53
C GLY A 98 -3.27 -3.35 18.21
N SER A 99 -3.50 -4.64 17.95
CA SER A 99 -3.11 -5.25 16.66
C SER A 99 -3.87 -4.69 15.45
N VAL A 100 -5.08 -4.17 15.66
CA VAL A 100 -5.88 -3.56 14.59
C VAL A 100 -5.52 -2.09 14.43
N TYR A 101 -5.64 -1.30 15.49
CA TYR A 101 -5.48 0.16 15.42
C TYR A 101 -4.02 0.62 15.33
N SER A 102 -3.05 -0.26 15.55
CA SER A 102 -1.64 0.03 15.25
C SER A 102 -1.33 0.10 13.75
N LEU A 103 -2.14 -0.58 12.93
CA LEU A 103 -1.94 -0.66 11.48
C LEU A 103 -2.84 0.30 10.71
N LEU A 104 -3.82 0.92 11.39
CA LEU A 104 -4.80 1.80 10.75
C LEU A 104 -4.36 3.26 10.84
N PRO A 105 -4.28 4.01 9.74
CA PRO A 105 -3.90 5.43 9.77
C PRO A 105 -4.94 6.33 10.48
N SER A 106 -6.15 5.83 10.71
CA SER A 106 -7.26 6.51 11.38
C SER A 106 -8.18 5.46 12.03
N PRO A 107 -8.87 5.78 13.14
CA PRO A 107 -9.84 4.87 13.75
C PRO A 107 -11.07 4.65 12.86
N GLY A 108 -11.36 5.56 11.93
CA GLY A 108 -12.62 5.59 11.18
C GLY A 108 -13.69 6.45 11.85
N SER A 109 -14.51 7.13 11.06
CA SER A 109 -15.52 8.11 11.52
C SER A 109 -16.67 7.47 12.31
N ALA A 110 -16.99 6.21 12.02
CA ALA A 110 -18.03 5.44 12.68
C ALA A 110 -17.60 4.84 14.03
N CYS A 111 -16.30 4.86 14.35
CA CYS A 111 -15.81 4.37 15.62
C CYS A 111 -16.24 5.28 16.77
N SER A 112 -16.50 4.66 17.91
CA SER A 112 -16.88 5.37 19.12
C SER A 112 -15.83 6.39 19.55
N PRO A 113 -16.22 7.44 20.30
CA PRO A 113 -15.26 8.40 20.86
C PRO A 113 -14.16 7.75 21.71
N ALA A 114 -14.46 6.63 22.37
CA ALA A 114 -13.48 5.85 23.13
C ALA A 114 -12.41 5.25 22.21
N THR A 115 -12.83 4.62 21.12
CA THR A 115 -11.96 4.06 20.10
C THR A 115 -11.10 5.11 19.40
N GLN A 116 -11.66 6.30 19.15
CA GLN A 116 -10.89 7.40 18.59
C GLN A 116 -9.76 7.87 19.54
N ARG A 117 -10.05 7.99 20.84
CA ARG A 117 -9.03 8.30 21.85
C ARG A 117 -7.99 7.18 21.98
N PHE A 118 -8.45 5.92 21.93
CA PHE A 118 -7.58 4.76 22.02
C PHE A 118 -6.65 4.65 20.81
N HIS A 119 -7.14 4.89 19.59
CA HIS A 119 -6.34 4.87 18.36
C HIS A 119 -5.15 5.82 18.42
N ALA A 120 -5.32 7.03 18.96
CA ALA A 120 -4.20 7.96 19.14
C ALA A 120 -3.06 7.37 19.98
N VAL A 121 -3.37 6.47 20.92
CA VAL A 121 -2.37 5.74 21.73
C VAL A 121 -1.87 4.48 21.00
N ALA A 122 -2.76 3.77 20.31
CA ALA A 122 -2.45 2.51 19.64
C ALA A 122 -1.70 2.66 18.30
N HIS A 123 -1.81 3.79 17.63
CA HIS A 123 -1.15 4.12 16.36
C HIS A 123 0.30 4.62 16.56
N ASP A 124 0.66 5.02 17.78
CA ASP A 124 2.01 5.50 18.14
C ASP A 124 2.96 4.33 18.46
N THR A 125 3.11 3.38 17.51
CA THR A 125 3.90 2.14 17.69
C THR A 125 5.39 2.37 17.84
N ALA A 126 5.89 3.56 17.48
CA ALA A 126 7.30 3.93 17.53
C ALA A 126 7.77 4.38 18.92
N ARG A 127 6.83 4.72 19.82
CA ARG A 127 7.12 5.19 21.17
C ARG A 127 7.76 4.10 22.04
N PRO A 128 8.91 4.37 22.70
CA PRO A 128 9.44 3.49 23.74
C PRO A 128 8.38 3.26 24.83
N GLY A 129 7.99 2.00 25.06
CA GLY A 129 6.89 1.68 25.97
C GLY A 129 5.49 1.71 25.35
N TYR A 130 5.40 1.58 24.02
CA TYR A 130 4.16 1.43 23.26
C TYR A 130 3.17 0.44 23.90
N GLY A 131 3.55 -0.82 24.07
CA GLY A 131 2.67 -1.83 24.66
C GLY A 131 2.18 -1.45 26.07
N PRO A 132 3.06 -1.02 27.00
CA PRO A 132 2.62 -0.48 28.29
C PRO A 132 1.58 0.65 28.18
N ALA A 133 1.74 1.58 27.23
CA ALA A 133 0.80 2.68 27.03
C ALA A 133 -0.55 2.19 26.48
N VAL A 134 -0.55 1.22 25.57
CA VAL A 134 -1.77 0.59 25.03
C VAL A 134 -2.54 -0.13 26.13
N LEU A 135 -1.86 -0.91 26.98
CA LEU A 135 -2.53 -1.59 28.08
C LEU A 135 -3.10 -0.59 29.10
N ALA A 136 -2.32 0.44 29.46
CA ALA A 136 -2.78 1.49 30.37
C ALA A 136 -4.03 2.20 29.83
N ALA A 137 -4.05 2.54 28.53
CA ALA A 137 -5.21 3.17 27.92
C ALA A 137 -6.47 2.30 28.03
N VAL A 138 -6.37 0.98 27.85
CA VAL A 138 -7.50 0.05 28.02
C VAL A 138 -7.91 -0.12 29.49
N GLU A 139 -6.95 -0.08 30.41
CA GLU A 139 -7.21 -0.18 31.86
C GLU A 139 -7.90 1.09 32.41
N GLU A 140 -7.70 2.24 31.79
CA GLU A 140 -8.35 3.52 32.15
C GLU A 140 -9.78 3.66 31.62
N LEU A 141 -10.19 2.88 30.61
CA LEU A 141 -11.55 2.93 30.07
C LEU A 141 -12.58 2.40 31.07
N ASN A 142 -13.69 3.14 31.20
CA ASN A 142 -14.87 2.67 31.91
C ASN A 142 -15.55 1.51 31.14
N ALA A 143 -16.55 0.87 31.74
CA ALA A 143 -17.20 -0.31 31.16
C ALA A 143 -17.86 -0.04 29.79
N GLU A 144 -18.50 1.12 29.63
CA GLU A 144 -19.19 1.52 28.39
C GLU A 144 -18.18 1.81 27.26
N ASP A 145 -17.14 2.58 27.56
CA ASP A 145 -16.06 2.90 26.61
C ASP A 145 -15.29 1.65 26.19
N LEU A 146 -15.13 0.68 27.08
CA LEU A 146 -14.46 -0.59 26.79
C LEU A 146 -15.32 -1.51 25.91
N GLU A 147 -16.63 -1.56 26.17
CA GLU A 147 -17.58 -2.28 25.33
C GLU A 147 -17.59 -1.71 23.91
N ALA A 148 -17.63 -0.39 23.79
CA ALA A 148 -17.56 0.30 22.51
C ALA A 148 -16.23 0.01 21.77
N LEU A 149 -15.09 0.06 22.46
CA LEU A 149 -13.79 -0.31 21.88
C LEU A 149 -13.77 -1.75 21.38
N LEU A 150 -14.32 -2.70 22.15
CA LEU A 150 -14.36 -4.10 21.77
C LEU A 150 -15.29 -4.33 20.57
N GLU A 151 -16.45 -3.67 20.52
CA GLU A 151 -17.39 -3.76 19.40
C GLU A 151 -16.75 -3.23 18.11
N ASP A 152 -16.19 -2.01 18.14
CA ASP A 152 -15.51 -1.40 16.99
C ASP A 152 -14.34 -2.27 16.49
N THR A 153 -13.57 -2.85 17.41
CA THR A 153 -12.47 -3.77 17.08
C THR A 153 -12.97 -5.04 16.39
N LEU A 154 -14.08 -5.63 16.87
CA LEU A 154 -14.63 -6.87 16.32
C LEU A 154 -15.20 -6.67 14.92
N ASP A 155 -15.80 -5.51 14.64
CA ASP A 155 -16.30 -5.18 13.31
C ASP A 155 -15.16 -5.14 12.27
N LEU A 156 -13.97 -4.70 12.67
CA LEU A 156 -12.77 -4.71 11.84
C LEU A 156 -12.23 -6.14 11.62
N TRP A 157 -12.20 -6.96 12.67
CA TRP A 157 -11.83 -8.39 12.53
C TRP A 157 -12.79 -9.17 11.63
N ALA A 158 -14.10 -8.91 11.76
CA ALA A 158 -15.11 -9.57 10.94
C ALA A 158 -15.00 -9.16 9.47
N ALA A 159 -14.63 -7.91 9.20
CA ALA A 159 -14.34 -7.43 7.86
C ALA A 159 -13.12 -8.14 7.23
N ALA A 160 -12.05 -8.31 7.99
CA ALA A 160 -10.80 -8.92 7.50
C ALA A 160 -10.93 -10.43 7.16
N ALA A 161 -11.88 -11.15 7.75
CA ALA A 161 -12.06 -12.58 7.53
C ALA A 161 -12.93 -12.93 6.29
N GLY A 162 -13.50 -11.93 5.60
CA GLY A 162 -14.48 -12.11 4.52
C GLY A 162 -13.93 -12.53 3.15
N THR A 163 -12.62 -12.61 2.97
CA THR A 163 -11.96 -12.79 1.66
C THR A 163 -11.03 -14.00 1.63
N ALA A 164 -11.48 -15.11 1.04
CA ALA A 164 -10.60 -16.19 0.57
C ALA A 164 -11.17 -16.79 -0.73
N PRO A 165 -10.53 -16.58 -1.90
CA PRO A 165 -10.92 -17.28 -3.12
C PRO A 165 -10.26 -18.67 -3.22
N ALA A 166 -11.04 -19.64 -3.69
CA ALA A 166 -10.56 -20.98 -4.05
C ALA A 166 -9.79 -20.94 -5.37
N ALA A 167 -8.62 -21.57 -5.40
CA ALA A 167 -7.70 -21.60 -6.54
C ALA A 167 -8.21 -22.48 -7.68
N GLU A 168 -8.15 -21.97 -8.92
CA GLU A 168 -8.02 -22.81 -10.13
C GLU A 168 -7.04 -22.18 -11.12
N ALA A 169 -6.19 -23.05 -11.69
CA ALA A 169 -5.10 -22.74 -12.60
C ALA A 169 -5.56 -22.79 -14.07
N GLY A 170 -4.98 -21.94 -14.92
CA GLY A 170 -5.00 -22.12 -16.38
C GLY A 170 -4.69 -20.85 -17.18
N THR A 171 -3.49 -20.80 -17.79
CA THR A 171 -3.10 -19.85 -18.85
C THR A 171 -3.87 -20.10 -20.16
N PRO A 172 -4.14 -19.07 -21.01
CA PRO A 172 -3.21 -18.85 -22.13
C PRO A 172 -3.07 -17.40 -22.67
N ASP A 173 -1.94 -17.21 -23.34
CA ASP A 173 -1.46 -16.00 -24.01
C ASP A 173 -2.16 -15.71 -25.36
N ARG A 174 -2.72 -14.50 -25.45
CA ARG A 174 -3.13 -13.70 -26.62
C ARG A 174 -3.01 -12.21 -26.24
N GLU A 175 -2.08 -11.93 -25.31
CA GLU A 175 -2.30 -11.23 -24.04
C GLU A 175 -1.47 -9.92 -23.90
N THR A 176 -1.06 -9.21 -24.97
CA THR A 176 -0.16 -8.03 -24.80
C THR A 176 -0.79 -6.69 -25.20
N ASP A 177 -1.51 -6.61 -26.32
CA ASP A 177 -1.98 -5.30 -26.84
C ASP A 177 -3.33 -4.82 -26.27
N ALA A 178 -4.14 -5.70 -25.69
CA ALA A 178 -5.32 -5.30 -24.89
C ALA A 178 -4.97 -5.21 -23.39
N LYS A 179 -3.87 -5.84 -22.97
CA LYS A 179 -3.48 -5.93 -21.57
C LYS A 179 -2.88 -4.66 -21.00
N GLU A 180 -2.30 -3.75 -21.76
CA GLU A 180 -1.77 -2.49 -21.18
C GLU A 180 -2.86 -1.45 -20.86
N GLU A 181 -3.99 -1.46 -21.59
CA GLU A 181 -5.19 -0.66 -21.26
C GLU A 181 -6.07 -1.34 -20.17
N GLU A 182 -5.87 -2.64 -19.96
CA GLU A 182 -6.56 -3.49 -18.97
C GLU A 182 -5.75 -3.69 -17.66
N ALA A 183 -4.41 -3.59 -17.70
CA ALA A 183 -3.51 -4.00 -16.60
C ALA A 183 -3.62 -3.15 -15.33
N HIS A 184 -4.13 -1.93 -15.45
CA HIS A 184 -4.33 -1.04 -14.31
C HIS A 184 -5.80 -0.65 -14.13
N ARG A 185 -6.69 -1.40 -14.78
CA ARG A 185 -8.14 -1.25 -14.67
C ARG A 185 -8.67 -2.36 -13.77
N TYR A 186 -9.12 -1.98 -12.59
CA TYR A 186 -9.79 -2.90 -11.67
C TYR A 186 -11.30 -2.71 -11.83
N ALA A 187 -11.99 -3.77 -12.27
CA ALA A 187 -13.44 -3.79 -12.30
C ALA A 187 -13.95 -4.24 -10.93
N ALA A 188 -14.75 -3.40 -10.30
CA ALA A 188 -15.28 -3.68 -8.98
C ALA A 188 -16.72 -4.22 -9.04
N ALA A 189 -17.25 -4.68 -7.89
CA ALA A 189 -18.56 -5.32 -7.84
C ALA A 189 -19.70 -4.35 -8.20
N SER A 190 -19.51 -3.05 -7.98
CA SER A 190 -20.44 -1.99 -8.36
C SER A 190 -20.53 -1.74 -9.88
N GLY A 191 -19.61 -2.28 -10.67
CA GLY A 191 -19.49 -1.97 -12.11
C GLY A 191 -18.66 -0.71 -12.41
N THR A 192 -18.11 -0.05 -11.39
CA THR A 192 -17.18 1.07 -11.52
C THR A 192 -15.78 0.57 -11.89
N ALA A 193 -15.15 1.25 -12.84
CA ALA A 193 -13.76 0.99 -13.20
C ALA A 193 -12.82 1.86 -12.36
N TYR A 194 -11.85 1.24 -11.70
CA TYR A 194 -10.79 1.95 -10.99
C TYR A 194 -9.54 1.96 -11.86
N LEU A 195 -9.14 3.15 -12.30
CA LEU A 195 -7.87 3.34 -13.01
C LEU A 195 -6.78 3.67 -12.00
N MET A 196 -5.69 2.91 -12.04
CA MET A 196 -4.53 3.10 -11.18
C MET A 196 -3.34 3.66 -11.95
N SER A 197 -2.49 4.42 -11.27
CA SER A 197 -1.24 4.92 -11.85
C SER A 197 -0.26 3.78 -12.13
N ALA A 198 0.44 3.83 -13.27
CA ALA A 198 1.33 2.77 -13.75
C ALA A 198 2.43 2.36 -12.73
N GLY A 199 2.90 3.29 -11.90
CA GLY A 199 3.94 3.02 -10.91
C GLY A 199 3.45 2.57 -9.53
N MET A 200 2.14 2.41 -9.33
CA MET A 200 1.61 2.05 -8.00
C MET A 200 2.10 0.69 -7.51
N ASP A 201 2.34 -0.25 -8.42
CA ASP A 201 2.86 -1.59 -8.14
C ASP A 201 4.30 -1.58 -7.59
N GLN A 202 5.00 -0.45 -7.71
CA GLN A 202 6.33 -0.25 -7.12
C GLN A 202 6.26 0.22 -5.67
N LEU A 203 5.10 0.75 -5.25
CA LEU A 203 4.90 1.34 -3.92
C LEU A 203 3.96 0.51 -3.05
N LEU A 204 3.08 -0.28 -3.68
CA LEU A 204 2.07 -1.11 -3.02
C LEU A 204 2.09 -2.52 -3.61
N SER A 205 1.87 -3.51 -2.76
CA SER A 205 1.55 -4.88 -3.15
C SER A 205 0.21 -4.97 -3.86
N VAL A 206 -0.02 -6.10 -4.54
CA VAL A 206 -1.30 -6.38 -5.23
C VAL A 206 -2.44 -6.42 -4.22
N GLU A 207 -2.21 -7.00 -3.05
CA GLU A 207 -3.16 -7.08 -1.95
C GLU A 207 -3.52 -5.68 -1.42
N GLU A 208 -2.54 -4.78 -1.27
CA GLU A 208 -2.79 -3.40 -0.86
C GLU A 208 -3.58 -2.61 -1.91
N MET A 209 -3.26 -2.78 -3.19
CA MET A 209 -4.01 -2.14 -4.28
C MET A 209 -5.46 -2.63 -4.33
N GLN A 210 -5.71 -3.92 -4.15
CA GLN A 210 -7.08 -4.46 -4.05
C GLN A 210 -7.79 -3.94 -2.81
N GLY A 211 -7.09 -3.89 -1.67
CA GLY A 211 -7.62 -3.34 -0.42
C GLY A 211 -8.07 -1.89 -0.55
N LEU A 212 -7.40 -1.07 -1.37
CA LEU A 212 -7.84 0.31 -1.66
C LEU A 212 -9.23 0.33 -2.34
N VAL A 213 -9.43 -0.51 -3.36
CA VAL A 213 -10.70 -0.58 -4.10
C VAL A 213 -11.82 -1.09 -3.20
N GLU A 214 -11.59 -2.18 -2.48
CA GLU A 214 -12.55 -2.76 -1.55
C GLU A 214 -12.93 -1.76 -0.45
N HIS A 215 -11.93 -1.02 0.06
CA HIS A 215 -12.17 0.03 1.04
C HIS A 215 -13.07 1.14 0.46
N ALA A 216 -12.80 1.62 -0.75
CA ALA A 216 -13.61 2.64 -1.40
C ALA A 216 -15.08 2.20 -1.59
N GLU A 217 -15.31 0.99 -2.09
CA GLU A 217 -16.67 0.45 -2.26
C GLU A 217 -17.39 0.28 -0.91
N LYS A 218 -16.69 -0.24 0.09
CA LYS A 218 -17.26 -0.44 1.42
C LYS A 218 -17.62 0.88 2.10
N SER A 219 -16.75 1.88 2.00
CA SER A 219 -16.98 3.22 2.54
C SER A 219 -18.23 3.83 1.91
N ALA A 220 -18.36 3.77 0.57
CA ALA A 220 -19.56 4.24 -0.10
C ALA A 220 -20.83 3.48 0.31
N GLY A 221 -20.76 2.15 0.46
CA GLY A 221 -21.88 1.35 0.96
C GLY A 221 -22.28 1.66 2.41
N ALA A 222 -21.33 2.14 3.23
CA ALA A 222 -21.57 2.59 4.61
C ALA A 222 -22.02 4.06 4.71
N GLY A 223 -22.06 4.79 3.59
CA GLY A 223 -22.37 6.22 3.57
C GLY A 223 -21.21 7.14 3.96
N ASP A 224 -19.97 6.62 4.01
CA ASP A 224 -18.75 7.43 4.17
C ASP A 224 -18.18 7.72 2.76
N PRO A 225 -18.31 8.96 2.25
CA PRO A 225 -17.92 9.25 0.89
C PRO A 225 -16.40 9.19 0.72
N VAL A 226 -15.94 8.50 -0.32
CA VAL A 226 -14.58 8.71 -0.83
C VAL A 226 -14.53 10.14 -1.36
N VAL A 227 -13.61 10.97 -0.88
CA VAL A 227 -13.54 12.39 -1.27
C VAL A 227 -12.49 12.59 -2.34
N CYS A 228 -12.83 13.34 -3.38
CA CYS A 228 -11.89 13.71 -4.42
C CYS A 228 -10.86 14.71 -3.90
N PHE A 229 -9.59 14.33 -3.98
CA PHE A 229 -8.48 15.12 -3.47
C PHE A 229 -8.23 16.43 -4.24
N LEU A 230 -8.89 16.64 -5.37
CA LEU A 230 -8.69 17.79 -6.26
C LEU A 230 -9.93 18.69 -6.41
N CYS A 231 -11.02 18.41 -5.70
CA CYS A 231 -12.16 19.33 -5.59
C CYS A 231 -12.87 19.28 -4.23
N ASP A 232 -12.47 18.39 -3.30
CA ASP A 232 -13.11 18.15 -2.00
C ASP A 232 -14.58 17.68 -2.08
N GLU A 233 -15.08 17.37 -3.27
CA GLU A 233 -16.42 16.80 -3.46
C GLU A 233 -16.39 15.27 -3.29
N PRO A 234 -17.46 14.67 -2.74
CA PRO A 234 -17.67 13.23 -2.74
C PRO A 234 -17.54 12.60 -4.14
N ILE A 235 -16.94 11.43 -4.19
CA ILE A 235 -16.93 10.51 -5.32
C ILE A 235 -18.00 9.46 -5.03
N ASP A 236 -19.02 9.41 -5.89
CA ASP A 236 -20.02 8.35 -5.82
C ASP A 236 -19.48 7.14 -6.58
N VAL A 237 -18.68 6.33 -5.89
CA VAL A 237 -18.05 5.13 -6.47
C VAL A 237 -19.04 4.05 -6.90
N ALA A 238 -20.34 4.20 -6.63
CA ALA A 238 -21.37 3.30 -7.14
C ALA A 238 -22.06 3.85 -8.39
N ALA A 239 -22.05 5.18 -8.58
CA ALA A 239 -22.65 5.84 -9.73
C ALA A 239 -21.64 6.22 -10.83
N GLU A 240 -20.37 6.44 -10.47
CA GLU A 240 -19.33 6.79 -11.42
C GLU A 240 -18.93 5.59 -12.26
N SER A 241 -18.84 5.76 -13.57
CA SER A 241 -18.33 4.73 -14.46
C SER A 241 -16.83 4.48 -14.27
N GLU A 242 -16.12 5.48 -13.76
CA GLU A 242 -14.66 5.48 -13.65
C GLU A 242 -14.16 6.38 -12.52
N VAL A 243 -13.31 5.83 -11.67
CA VAL A 243 -12.63 6.53 -10.57
C VAL A 243 -11.12 6.41 -10.77
N HIS A 244 -10.41 7.52 -10.61
CA HIS A 244 -8.96 7.55 -10.74
C HIS A 244 -8.31 7.45 -9.36
N VAL A 245 -7.32 6.57 -9.26
CA VAL A 245 -6.52 6.34 -8.06
C VAL A 245 -5.05 6.61 -8.38
N GLY A 246 -4.53 7.66 -7.73
CA GLY A 246 -3.10 7.93 -7.66
C GLY A 246 -2.55 7.60 -6.29
N LEU A 247 -1.27 7.89 -6.08
CA LEU A 247 -0.63 7.85 -4.77
C LEU A 247 0.11 9.16 -4.53
N SER A 248 0.28 9.54 -3.28
CA SER A 248 1.23 10.56 -2.88
C SER A 248 2.27 9.96 -1.97
N THR A 249 3.54 10.22 -2.23
CA THR A 249 4.63 9.92 -1.28
C THR A 249 4.86 11.13 -0.41
N ARG A 250 4.98 10.91 0.91
CA ARG A 250 5.32 11.95 1.88
C ARG A 250 6.25 11.37 2.92
N THR A 251 7.36 12.04 3.19
CA THR A 251 8.15 11.76 4.39
C THR A 251 7.51 12.45 5.59
N LEU A 252 7.13 11.65 6.58
CA LEU A 252 6.58 12.10 7.85
C LEU A 252 7.68 12.08 8.89
N THR A 253 7.85 13.18 9.63
CA THR A 253 8.70 13.18 10.82
C THR A 253 7.88 12.74 12.02
N VAL A 254 8.14 11.53 12.51
CA VAL A 254 7.52 10.95 13.70
C VAL A 254 8.61 10.72 14.74
N ASP A 255 8.55 11.40 15.88
CA ASP A 255 9.57 11.35 16.95
C ASP A 255 11.00 11.66 16.48
N GLY A 256 11.15 12.59 15.54
CA GLY A 256 12.45 12.95 14.97
C GLY A 256 13.03 11.89 14.02
N ARG A 257 12.25 10.86 13.66
CA ARG A 257 12.56 9.93 12.57
C ARG A 257 11.74 10.26 11.34
N GLU A 258 12.37 10.17 10.19
CA GLU A 258 11.72 10.30 8.89
C GLU A 258 11.16 8.94 8.48
N LEU A 259 9.86 8.90 8.18
CA LEU A 259 9.12 7.73 7.72
C LEU A 259 8.47 8.04 6.38
N ASP A 260 8.79 7.27 5.35
CA ASP A 260 8.13 7.41 4.05
C ASP A 260 6.73 6.79 4.13
N ALA A 261 5.72 7.61 3.90
CA ALA A 261 4.32 7.22 3.86
C ALA A 261 3.77 7.35 2.44
N VAL A 262 2.88 6.43 2.08
CA VAL A 262 2.17 6.40 0.81
C VAL A 262 0.69 6.62 1.10
N GLN A 263 0.11 7.67 0.50
CA GLN A 263 -1.30 8.01 0.68
C GLN A 263 -2.07 7.84 -0.64
N PRO A 264 -3.23 7.18 -0.67
CA PRO A 264 -4.06 7.12 -1.87
C PRO A 264 -4.65 8.48 -2.20
N VAL A 265 -4.62 8.83 -3.49
CA VAL A 265 -5.15 10.08 -4.03
C VAL A 265 -6.32 9.72 -4.94
N TRP A 266 -7.53 9.80 -4.39
CA TRP A 266 -8.77 9.55 -5.12
C TRP A 266 -9.19 10.78 -5.89
N THR A 267 -9.55 10.63 -7.16
CA THR A 267 -10.04 11.74 -7.98
C THR A 267 -11.16 11.31 -8.91
N HIS A 268 -12.11 12.20 -9.16
CA HIS A 268 -13.03 12.06 -10.30
C HIS A 268 -12.22 11.95 -11.60
N SER A 269 -12.73 11.19 -12.57
CA SER A 269 -12.13 11.07 -13.90
C SER A 269 -11.89 12.41 -14.60
N GLY A 270 -12.73 13.42 -14.31
CA GLY A 270 -12.62 14.79 -14.83
C GLY A 270 -11.69 15.73 -14.03
N CYS A 271 -11.32 15.39 -12.79
CA CYS A 271 -10.56 16.30 -11.92
C CYS A 271 -9.05 16.23 -12.14
N GLY A 272 -8.54 15.04 -12.47
CA GLY A 272 -7.12 14.80 -12.68
C GLY A 272 -6.87 13.42 -13.28
N ARG A 273 -5.66 13.17 -13.77
CA ARG A 273 -5.24 11.83 -14.23
C ARG A 273 -4.60 11.06 -13.09
N THR A 274 -4.66 9.73 -13.17
CA THR A 274 -3.91 8.84 -12.29
C THR A 274 -2.42 9.12 -12.41
N ARG A 275 -1.76 9.38 -11.28
CA ARG A 275 -0.30 9.53 -11.19
C ARG A 275 0.17 9.34 -9.75
N ILE A 276 1.47 9.19 -9.59
CA ILE A 276 2.15 9.37 -8.32
C ILE A 276 2.48 10.87 -8.17
N TRP A 277 2.16 11.40 -7.00
CA TRP A 277 2.36 12.79 -6.64
C TRP A 277 3.48 12.88 -5.60
N PRO A 278 4.44 13.79 -5.78
CA PRO A 278 5.14 14.39 -4.66
C PRO A 278 4.12 15.14 -3.80
N TRP A 279 4.18 14.98 -2.48
CA TRP A 279 3.28 15.70 -1.58
C TRP A 279 3.29 17.23 -1.82
N PRO A 280 4.45 17.90 -2.00
CA PRO A 280 4.48 19.32 -2.33
C PRO A 280 3.72 19.67 -3.61
N GLU A 281 3.80 18.82 -4.65
CA GLU A 281 3.09 19.05 -5.91
C GLU A 281 1.57 18.94 -5.75
N LEU A 282 1.11 17.91 -5.03
CA LEU A 282 -0.31 17.70 -4.77
C LEU A 282 -0.89 18.88 -3.98
N MET A 283 -0.17 19.38 -2.99
CA MET A 283 -0.57 20.55 -2.21
C MET A 283 -0.55 21.83 -3.04
N ALA A 284 0.43 22.00 -3.95
CA ALA A 284 0.44 23.12 -4.90
C ALA A 284 -0.77 23.09 -5.83
N GLU A 285 -1.17 21.91 -6.33
CA GLU A 285 -2.36 21.74 -7.17
C GLU A 285 -3.63 22.08 -6.39
N ARG A 286 -3.78 21.61 -5.14
CA ARG A 286 -4.91 21.96 -4.27
C ARG A 286 -4.98 23.47 -4.03
N GLN A 287 -3.85 24.10 -3.69
CA GLN A 287 -3.75 25.54 -3.47
C GLN A 287 -4.14 26.33 -4.73
N ARG A 288 -3.68 25.91 -5.92
CA ARG A 288 -4.05 26.53 -7.21
C ARG A 288 -5.55 26.45 -7.49
N ARG A 289 -6.22 25.42 -7.00
CA ARG A 289 -7.67 25.24 -7.10
C ARG A 289 -8.47 25.97 -6.02
N GLY A 290 -7.80 26.66 -5.11
CA GLY A 290 -8.43 27.37 -4.00
C GLY A 290 -8.95 26.45 -2.89
N LEU A 291 -8.50 25.18 -2.86
CA LEU A 291 -8.87 24.22 -1.82
C LEU A 291 -8.08 24.47 -0.54
N TYR A 292 -8.59 23.97 0.57
CA TYR A 292 -7.88 24.06 1.84
C TYR A 292 -6.58 23.25 1.78
N VAL A 293 -5.49 23.90 2.21
CA VAL A 293 -4.17 23.33 2.42
C VAL A 293 -3.70 23.79 3.80
N ALA A 294 -3.28 22.82 4.63
CA ALA A 294 -2.77 23.09 5.96
C ALA A 294 -1.59 24.10 5.89
N PRO A 295 -1.46 25.03 6.86
CA PRO A 295 -0.43 26.07 6.79
C PRO A 295 0.99 25.53 6.53
N ASP A 296 1.34 24.41 7.16
CA ASP A 296 2.67 23.78 7.03
C ASP A 296 2.88 23.09 5.66
N ASP A 297 1.80 22.78 4.97
CA ASP A 297 1.80 22.15 3.64
C ASP A 297 1.66 23.17 2.50
N ARG A 298 1.46 24.46 2.83
CA ARG A 298 1.30 25.52 1.82
C ARG A 298 2.58 25.68 1.03
N GLN A 299 2.43 25.67 -0.29
CA GLN A 299 3.56 25.86 -1.18
C GLN A 299 3.77 27.36 -1.38
N PRO A 300 5.03 27.82 -1.32
CA PRO A 300 5.32 29.23 -1.60
C PRO A 300 4.82 29.59 -3.00
N GLU A 301 4.30 30.80 -3.16
CA GLU A 301 4.03 31.32 -4.51
C GLU A 301 5.33 31.31 -5.30
N LYS A 302 5.33 30.57 -6.41
CA LYS A 302 6.52 30.21 -7.16
C LYS A 302 7.26 31.48 -7.59
N PRO A 303 8.53 31.71 -7.19
CA PRO A 303 9.32 32.72 -7.87
C PRO A 303 9.51 32.27 -9.33
N ALA A 304 9.36 33.20 -10.26
CA ALA A 304 9.65 32.99 -11.68
C ALA A 304 11.16 32.84 -11.89
N THR A 305 11.74 31.74 -11.44
CA THR A 305 13.16 31.46 -11.67
C THR A 305 13.30 30.58 -12.90
N GLN A 306 13.27 31.21 -14.07
CA GLN A 306 13.79 30.65 -15.32
C GLN A 306 15.27 31.03 -15.41
N GLY A 307 16.13 30.23 -14.80
CA GLY A 307 17.54 30.21 -15.20
C GLY A 307 17.69 29.60 -16.60
N PRO A 308 18.81 29.80 -17.31
CA PRO A 308 19.06 29.07 -18.54
C PRO A 308 19.13 27.57 -18.24
N ARG A 309 18.40 26.76 -19.02
CA ARG A 309 18.42 25.30 -18.96
C ARG A 309 19.85 24.78 -19.14
N ASN A 310 20.33 23.96 -18.21
CA ASN A 310 21.57 23.20 -18.45
C ASN A 310 21.31 22.12 -19.51
N ALA A 311 22.36 21.76 -20.25
CA ALA A 311 22.28 20.65 -21.19
C ALA A 311 22.07 19.32 -20.45
N ASP A 312 21.26 18.44 -21.02
CA ASP A 312 21.08 17.09 -20.48
C ASP A 312 22.38 16.29 -20.66
N TYR A 313 22.74 15.48 -19.67
CA TYR A 313 23.84 14.54 -19.74
C TYR A 313 23.35 13.18 -20.25
N THR A 314 24.14 12.54 -21.12
CA THR A 314 23.84 11.19 -21.61
C THR A 314 25.10 10.37 -21.77
N HIS A 315 25.04 9.14 -21.30
CA HIS A 315 26.14 8.19 -21.35
C HIS A 315 25.76 6.90 -22.06
N PHE A 316 26.69 6.35 -22.85
CA PHE A 316 26.51 5.09 -23.59
C PHE A 316 27.52 4.05 -23.10
N SER A 317 27.02 2.91 -22.66
CA SER A 317 27.85 1.78 -22.22
C SER A 317 27.21 0.44 -22.58
N VAL A 318 27.72 -0.65 -22.06
CA VAL A 318 27.10 -1.98 -22.13
C VAL A 318 26.94 -2.53 -20.73
N ALA A 319 25.76 -3.06 -20.42
CA ALA A 319 25.47 -3.71 -19.15
C ALA A 319 25.42 -5.23 -19.34
N ARG A 320 25.84 -5.96 -18.31
CA ARG A 320 25.67 -7.41 -18.28
C ARG A 320 24.25 -7.73 -17.80
N GLN A 321 23.53 -8.56 -18.53
CA GLN A 321 22.22 -9.01 -18.09
C GLN A 321 22.34 -10.09 -17.01
N PRO A 322 21.43 -10.11 -16.03
CA PRO A 322 21.21 -11.26 -15.17
C PRO A 322 20.93 -12.49 -16.03
N GLY A 323 21.68 -13.58 -15.83
CA GLY A 323 21.62 -14.77 -16.68
C GLY A 323 22.60 -14.78 -17.88
N GLY A 324 23.35 -13.69 -18.09
CA GLY A 324 24.41 -13.63 -19.11
C GLY A 324 24.03 -12.84 -20.36
N GLY A 325 25.05 -12.49 -21.16
CA GLY A 325 24.89 -11.60 -22.31
C GLY A 325 25.12 -10.13 -21.97
N MET A 326 25.31 -9.33 -23.02
CA MET A 326 25.52 -7.89 -22.92
C MET A 326 24.36 -7.17 -23.61
N VAL A 327 23.81 -6.16 -22.94
CA VAL A 327 22.78 -5.27 -23.46
C VAL A 327 23.36 -3.85 -23.58
N PRO A 328 23.03 -3.07 -24.61
CA PRO A 328 23.40 -1.66 -24.65
C PRO A 328 22.77 -0.92 -23.47
N LEU A 329 23.51 -0.02 -22.87
CA LEU A 329 23.04 0.87 -21.81
C LEU A 329 23.03 2.30 -22.30
N VAL A 330 21.93 3.01 -22.04
CA VAL A 330 21.82 4.46 -22.18
C VAL A 330 21.39 5.02 -20.84
N LEU A 331 22.21 5.90 -20.28
CA LEU A 331 21.89 6.66 -19.08
C LEU A 331 21.53 8.09 -19.51
N VAL A 332 20.41 8.61 -19.02
CA VAL A 332 19.99 10.00 -19.21
C VAL A 332 19.89 10.69 -17.85
N GLU A 333 20.56 11.82 -17.71
CA GLU A 333 20.42 12.73 -16.58
C GLU A 333 19.90 14.07 -17.16
N PRO A 334 18.66 14.47 -16.84
CA PRO A 334 18.14 15.77 -17.24
C PRO A 334 19.04 16.90 -16.74
N GLY A 335 19.21 17.97 -17.54
CA GLY A 335 20.04 19.10 -17.13
C GLY A 335 19.37 19.97 -16.05
N GLU A 336 18.05 19.99 -16.00
CA GLU A 336 17.27 20.71 -14.99
C GLU A 336 16.80 19.77 -13.89
N HIS A 337 16.90 20.26 -12.65
CA HIS A 337 16.25 19.60 -11.52
C HIS A 337 14.75 19.62 -11.70
N ASP A 338 14.10 18.56 -11.26
CA ASP A 338 12.66 18.54 -11.13
C ASP A 338 12.22 19.62 -10.13
N GLU A 339 11.08 20.24 -10.37
CA GLU A 339 10.57 21.34 -9.54
C GLU A 339 10.29 20.93 -8.10
N HIS A 340 10.09 19.62 -7.86
CA HIS A 340 9.91 19.04 -6.53
C HIS A 340 11.11 18.17 -6.11
N GLY A 341 12.29 18.45 -6.67
CA GLY A 341 13.54 17.78 -6.29
C GLY A 341 13.58 16.31 -6.66
N ILE A 342 14.27 15.49 -5.86
CA ILE A 342 14.44 14.06 -6.15
C ILE A 342 13.10 13.32 -6.06
N GLU A 343 12.27 13.62 -5.07
CA GLU A 343 10.93 13.04 -4.93
C GLU A 343 10.04 13.36 -6.13
N GLY A 344 10.09 14.62 -6.59
CA GLY A 344 9.52 15.09 -7.85
C GLY A 344 9.87 14.20 -9.04
N HIS A 345 11.18 14.05 -9.25
CA HIS A 345 11.70 13.22 -10.31
C HIS A 345 11.21 11.78 -10.23
N LEU A 346 11.28 11.15 -9.04
CA LEU A 346 10.87 9.77 -8.84
C LEU A 346 9.39 9.58 -9.11
N ALA A 347 8.54 10.42 -8.52
CA ALA A 347 7.10 10.36 -8.72
C ALA A 347 6.72 10.52 -10.21
N ALA A 348 7.34 11.48 -10.92
CA ALA A 348 7.10 11.71 -12.34
C ALA A 348 7.50 10.49 -13.19
N ARG A 349 8.69 9.93 -12.95
CA ARG A 349 9.19 8.76 -13.71
C ARG A 349 8.40 7.49 -13.39
N LEU A 350 8.03 7.23 -12.14
CA LEU A 350 7.16 6.12 -11.77
C LEU A 350 5.77 6.25 -12.43
N SER A 351 5.20 7.46 -12.45
CA SER A 351 3.92 7.75 -13.14
C SER A 351 3.98 7.52 -14.65
N GLU A 352 5.18 7.59 -15.22
CA GLU A 352 5.46 7.30 -16.63
C GLU A 352 5.68 5.82 -16.92
N GLY A 353 5.69 4.97 -15.88
CA GLY A 353 5.90 3.52 -15.96
C GLY A 353 7.36 3.10 -15.82
N PHE A 354 8.28 4.01 -15.51
CA PHE A 354 9.64 3.62 -15.16
C PHE A 354 9.64 2.83 -13.85
N LYS A 355 10.60 1.92 -13.71
CA LYS A 355 10.70 1.02 -12.55
C LYS A 355 12.09 1.13 -11.91
N PRO A 356 12.23 0.89 -10.59
CA PRO A 356 13.54 0.73 -9.96
C PRO A 356 14.36 -0.33 -10.69
N VAL A 357 15.64 -0.05 -10.94
CA VAL A 357 16.54 -1.00 -11.60
C VAL A 357 17.60 -1.47 -10.62
N ASP A 358 17.63 -2.78 -10.40
CA ASP A 358 18.70 -3.44 -9.67
C ASP A 358 19.94 -3.61 -10.55
N LEU A 359 20.98 -2.84 -10.24
CA LEU A 359 22.28 -2.94 -10.92
C LEU A 359 23.23 -3.97 -10.31
N THR A 360 22.86 -4.61 -9.20
CA THR A 360 23.65 -5.70 -8.59
C THR A 360 23.56 -6.99 -9.41
N GLY A 361 22.52 -7.09 -10.25
CA GLY A 361 22.25 -8.25 -11.10
C GLY A 361 21.56 -9.39 -10.38
N ALA A 362 21.00 -9.16 -9.19
CA ALA A 362 20.21 -10.15 -8.46
C ALA A 362 18.85 -10.39 -9.12
N THR A 363 18.27 -9.36 -9.73
CA THR A 363 16.97 -9.44 -10.43
C THR A 363 17.08 -9.05 -11.91
N PRO A 364 16.30 -9.69 -12.81
CA PRO A 364 16.22 -9.30 -14.22
C PRO A 364 15.83 -7.82 -14.39
N PHE A 365 16.40 -7.15 -15.38
CA PHE A 365 15.98 -5.79 -15.70
C PHE A 365 14.50 -5.75 -16.09
N PRO A 366 13.70 -4.84 -15.52
CA PRO A 366 12.29 -4.70 -15.89
C PRO A 366 12.15 -4.33 -17.36
N VAL A 367 11.02 -4.66 -17.98
CA VAL A 367 10.67 -4.17 -19.32
C VAL A 367 9.88 -2.88 -19.17
N LEU A 368 10.20 -1.87 -20.00
CA LEU A 368 9.45 -0.63 -20.09
C LEU A 368 8.58 -0.66 -21.34
N ASP A 369 7.33 -1.03 -21.14
CA ASP A 369 6.36 -1.16 -22.22
C ASP A 369 5.96 0.20 -22.79
N GLY A 370 5.70 0.25 -24.10
CA GLY A 370 5.46 1.50 -24.82
C GLY A 370 6.70 2.41 -24.99
N TRP A 371 7.85 2.06 -24.42
CA TRP A 371 9.08 2.86 -24.54
C TRP A 371 10.06 2.30 -25.58
N HIS A 372 10.73 3.18 -26.34
CA HIS A 372 11.78 2.77 -27.27
C HIS A 372 12.84 3.84 -27.52
N LEU A 373 14.06 3.40 -27.81
CA LEU A 373 15.12 4.25 -28.34
C LEU A 373 14.98 4.35 -29.86
N ARG A 374 15.11 5.58 -30.39
CA ARG A 374 15.21 5.84 -31.83
C ARG A 374 16.66 6.11 -32.20
N CYS A 375 17.17 5.32 -33.13
CA CYS A 375 18.49 5.50 -33.70
C CYS A 375 18.42 5.84 -35.20
N GLU A 376 19.27 6.75 -35.65
CA GLU A 376 19.43 7.10 -37.06
C GLU A 376 20.92 7.18 -37.41
N ARG A 377 21.33 6.45 -38.45
CA ARG A 377 22.71 6.44 -38.98
C ARG A 377 23.75 6.19 -37.88
N GLY A 378 23.48 5.22 -37.01
CA GLY A 378 24.37 4.84 -35.90
C GLY A 378 24.41 5.85 -34.74
N ARG A 379 23.48 6.81 -34.69
CA ARG A 379 23.33 7.77 -33.58
C ARG A 379 22.03 7.53 -32.84
N MET A 380 22.04 7.69 -31.52
CA MET A 380 20.80 7.78 -30.74
C MET A 380 20.27 9.21 -30.86
N VAL A 381 19.00 9.36 -31.23
CA VAL A 381 18.39 10.66 -31.56
C VAL A 381 17.31 11.04 -30.55
N SER A 382 16.56 10.04 -30.06
CA SER A 382 15.51 10.28 -29.08
C SER A 382 15.14 9.04 -28.28
N VAL A 383 14.60 9.27 -27.08
CA VAL A 383 13.77 8.29 -26.35
C VAL A 383 12.31 8.62 -26.62
N MET A 384 11.53 7.62 -26.98
CA MET A 384 10.15 7.76 -27.43
C MET A 384 9.22 7.00 -26.49
N ARG A 385 8.06 7.60 -26.22
CA ARG A 385 6.90 6.95 -25.57
C ARG A 385 5.81 6.74 -26.61
N ALA A 386 5.20 5.56 -26.62
CA ALA A 386 4.04 5.25 -27.45
C ALA A 386 2.92 6.26 -27.15
N GLY A 387 2.31 6.83 -28.20
CA GLY A 387 1.28 7.87 -28.09
C GLY A 387 1.75 9.25 -27.59
N GLY A 388 2.86 9.34 -26.85
CA GLY A 388 3.35 10.58 -26.23
C GLY A 388 4.44 11.34 -27.02
N GLY A 389 5.01 10.71 -28.06
CA GLY A 389 6.08 11.32 -28.85
C GLY A 389 7.46 11.16 -28.20
N ALA A 390 8.36 12.11 -28.45
CA ALA A 390 9.72 12.05 -27.92
C ALA A 390 9.75 12.63 -26.50
N TRP A 391 10.09 11.79 -25.52
CA TRP A 391 10.32 12.21 -24.14
C TRP A 391 11.66 12.94 -24.00
N TYR A 392 12.69 12.39 -24.64
CA TYR A 392 14.02 12.97 -24.69
C TYR A 392 14.44 13.11 -26.15
N ARG A 393 14.92 14.29 -26.51
CA ARG A 393 15.51 14.58 -27.83
C ARG A 393 16.87 15.17 -27.62
N GLN A 394 17.77 14.84 -28.53
CA GLN A 394 19.04 15.52 -28.61
C GLN A 394 19.30 15.98 -30.04
N GLU A 395 19.50 17.28 -30.20
CA GLU A 395 19.83 17.87 -31.49
C GLU A 395 21.18 17.32 -32.00
N GLY A 396 21.19 16.79 -33.23
CA GLY A 396 22.38 16.20 -33.85
C GLY A 396 22.72 14.74 -33.46
N GLY A 397 22.14 14.24 -32.36
CA GLY A 397 22.27 12.86 -31.86
C GLY A 397 23.67 12.46 -31.39
N TYR A 398 23.75 11.59 -30.38
CA TYR A 398 25.02 11.07 -29.87
C TYR A 398 25.54 9.91 -30.73
N ALA A 399 26.83 9.98 -31.05
CA ALA A 399 27.53 8.85 -31.65
C ALA A 399 27.53 7.67 -30.66
N THR A 400 26.93 6.56 -31.05
CA THR A 400 26.94 5.36 -30.21
C THR A 400 28.31 4.67 -30.31
N PRO A 401 28.87 4.10 -29.24
CA PRO A 401 30.08 3.29 -29.30
C PRO A 401 29.90 2.01 -30.15
N GLY A 402 30.99 1.46 -30.70
CA GLY A 402 30.93 0.27 -31.56
C GLY A 402 30.41 -0.99 -30.84
N ASN A 403 30.88 -1.22 -29.61
CA ASN A 403 30.39 -2.29 -28.73
C ASN A 403 28.90 -2.10 -28.36
N TRP A 404 28.47 -0.86 -28.13
CA TRP A 404 27.07 -0.51 -27.91
C TRP A 404 26.21 -0.93 -29.11
N ARG A 405 26.61 -0.55 -30.34
CA ARG A 405 25.89 -0.92 -31.56
C ARG A 405 25.85 -2.43 -31.79
N GLN A 406 26.93 -3.14 -31.47
CA GLN A 406 26.99 -4.58 -31.59
C GLN A 406 25.99 -5.26 -30.66
N ALA A 407 25.91 -4.83 -29.41
CA ALA A 407 24.91 -5.30 -28.46
C ALA A 407 23.48 -4.92 -28.91
N ALA A 408 23.30 -3.75 -29.53
CA ALA A 408 22.00 -3.23 -29.95
C ALA A 408 21.39 -4.00 -31.14
N ARG A 409 22.14 -4.90 -31.77
CA ARG A 409 21.61 -5.83 -32.79
C ARG A 409 20.51 -6.74 -32.24
N GLN A 410 20.47 -6.95 -30.92
CA GLN A 410 19.38 -7.65 -30.23
C GLN A 410 18.09 -6.83 -30.15
N ARG A 411 18.08 -5.60 -30.69
CA ARG A 411 16.92 -4.70 -30.74
C ARG A 411 16.34 -4.34 -29.38
N LYS A 412 17.13 -4.46 -28.32
CA LYS A 412 16.82 -4.06 -26.95
C LYS A 412 17.97 -3.26 -26.37
N ALA A 413 17.68 -2.33 -25.47
CA ALA A 413 18.64 -1.57 -24.70
C ALA A 413 18.11 -1.33 -23.29
N LEU A 414 18.99 -1.27 -22.30
CA LEU A 414 18.68 -0.79 -20.97
C LEU A 414 18.71 0.73 -20.98
N LEU A 415 17.56 1.35 -20.77
CA LEU A 415 17.44 2.79 -20.53
C LEU A 415 17.41 3.03 -19.03
N LEU A 416 18.32 3.87 -18.54
CA LEU A 416 18.36 4.34 -17.15
C LEU A 416 18.17 5.85 -17.13
N VAL A 417 17.47 6.32 -16.11
CA VAL A 417 17.24 7.74 -15.84
C VAL A 417 17.59 8.01 -14.40
N VAL A 418 18.25 9.15 -14.16
CA VAL A 418 18.62 9.61 -12.83
C VAL A 418 18.26 11.09 -12.65
N PRO A 419 18.04 11.56 -11.40
CA PRO A 419 17.79 12.97 -11.13
C PRO A 419 18.98 13.84 -11.55
N ALA A 420 18.70 15.08 -11.93
CA ALA A 420 19.72 16.06 -12.26
C ALA A 420 20.68 16.28 -11.07
N GLY A 421 21.97 16.42 -11.38
CA GLY A 421 23.04 16.64 -10.41
C GLY A 421 23.50 15.38 -9.65
N THR A 422 22.98 14.19 -9.97
CA THR A 422 23.36 12.95 -9.28
C THR A 422 24.63 12.33 -9.85
N VAL A 423 24.85 12.45 -11.15
CA VAL A 423 26.04 11.89 -11.83
C VAL A 423 27.07 12.98 -12.10
N GLY A 424 26.63 14.20 -12.41
CA GLY A 424 27.46 15.41 -12.51
C GLY A 424 28.39 15.43 -13.73
N ASP A 425 29.33 16.38 -13.79
CA ASP A 425 30.22 16.63 -14.95
C ASP A 425 31.32 15.56 -15.19
N ARG A 426 31.18 14.36 -14.64
CA ARG A 426 32.30 13.41 -14.52
C ARG A 426 32.63 12.71 -15.85
N GLN A 427 33.89 12.82 -16.28
CA GLN A 427 34.49 12.06 -17.38
C GLN A 427 35.25 10.84 -16.83
N GLY A 428 35.32 9.74 -17.59
CA GLY A 428 36.04 8.52 -17.16
C GLY A 428 35.21 7.61 -16.25
N ASP A 429 35.83 6.69 -15.51
CA ASP A 429 35.12 5.64 -14.75
C ASP A 429 34.32 6.15 -13.53
N ASP A 430 34.45 7.42 -13.16
CA ASP A 430 33.81 8.02 -11.99
C ASP A 430 32.27 8.11 -12.10
N TRP A 431 31.70 8.02 -13.30
CA TRP A 431 30.24 8.00 -13.49
C TRP A 431 29.62 6.69 -13.00
N LEU A 432 30.30 5.55 -13.12
CA LEU A 432 29.78 4.26 -12.65
C LEU A 432 29.57 4.27 -11.14
N THR A 433 30.56 4.76 -10.39
CA THR A 433 30.47 4.93 -8.94
C THR A 433 29.33 5.89 -8.54
N ALA A 434 29.08 6.93 -9.34
CA ALA A 434 27.97 7.85 -9.11
C ALA A 434 26.62 7.16 -9.33
N VAL A 435 26.47 6.42 -10.43
CA VAL A 435 25.26 5.67 -10.75
C VAL A 435 25.01 4.56 -9.73
N SER A 436 26.04 3.83 -9.28
CA SER A 436 25.88 2.82 -8.22
C SER A 436 25.37 3.44 -6.92
N ARG A 437 25.94 4.58 -6.49
CA ARG A 437 25.43 5.31 -5.32
C ARG A 437 24.00 5.81 -5.51
N ALA A 438 23.66 6.29 -6.70
CA ALA A 438 22.29 6.68 -7.03
C ALA A 438 21.35 5.47 -6.99
N ALA A 439 21.79 4.30 -7.47
CA ALA A 439 21.00 3.07 -7.42
C ALA A 439 20.81 2.57 -5.98
N GLU A 440 21.86 2.61 -5.15
CA GLU A 440 21.79 2.29 -3.71
C GLU A 440 20.82 3.23 -2.97
N ALA A 441 20.71 4.48 -3.40
CA ALA A 441 19.75 5.45 -2.88
C ALA A 441 18.34 5.31 -3.50
N GLY A 442 18.10 4.36 -4.41
CA GLY A 442 16.81 4.19 -5.08
C GLY A 442 16.50 5.25 -6.15
N HIS A 443 17.50 6.03 -6.58
CA HIS A 443 17.35 7.14 -7.52
C HIS A 443 17.51 6.73 -9.00
N VAL A 444 17.77 5.45 -9.29
CA VAL A 444 17.94 4.95 -10.66
C VAL A 444 16.67 4.23 -11.09
N LEU A 445 15.96 4.84 -12.04
CA LEU A 445 14.75 4.26 -12.64
C LEU A 445 15.01 3.93 -14.10
N GLY A 446 14.35 2.91 -14.63
CA GLY A 446 14.70 2.42 -15.96
C GLY A 446 14.09 1.08 -16.33
N GLY A 447 14.63 0.52 -17.39
CA GLY A 447 14.35 -0.84 -17.84
C GLY A 447 14.69 -1.06 -19.31
N LEU A 448 14.39 -2.26 -19.78
CA LEU A 448 14.62 -2.70 -21.15
C LEU A 448 13.58 -2.10 -22.08
N VAL A 449 14.08 -1.40 -23.09
CA VAL A 449 13.29 -0.76 -24.15
C VAL A 449 13.68 -1.31 -25.52
N ALA A 450 12.78 -1.23 -26.48
CA ALA A 450 13.09 -1.60 -27.86
C ALA A 450 14.05 -0.58 -28.50
N VAL A 451 14.92 -1.04 -29.40
CA VAL A 451 15.80 -0.17 -30.22
C VAL A 451 15.33 -0.17 -31.67
N ARG A 452 14.84 0.98 -32.13
CA ARG A 452 14.26 1.17 -33.47
C ARG A 452 15.14 2.04 -34.35
N GLY A 453 15.02 1.86 -35.67
CA GLY A 453 15.77 2.63 -36.67
C GLY A 453 17.10 2.00 -37.09
N THR A 454 18.02 2.83 -37.59
CA THR A 454 19.27 2.42 -38.24
C THR A 454 20.48 2.57 -37.32
N LEU A 455 21.19 1.46 -37.09
CA LEU A 455 22.39 1.40 -36.26
C LEU A 455 23.69 1.54 -37.08
N SER A 456 23.62 1.52 -38.41
CA SER A 456 24.77 1.57 -39.33
C SER A 456 24.97 2.94 -39.95
#